data_AF-A0A377JXE9-F1
#
_entry.id   AF-A0A377JXE9-F1
#
_cell.length_a   1.000
_cell.length_b   1.000
_cell.length_c   1.000
_cell.angle_alpha   90.00
_cell.angle_beta   90.00
_cell.angle_gamma   90.00
#
_symmetry.space_group_name_H-M   'P 1'
#
loop_
_entity.id
_entity.type
_entity.pdbx_description
1 polymer ?
#
loop_
_entity_poly.entity_id
_entity_poly.type
_entity_poly.pdbx_seq_one_letter_code
_entity_poly.pdbx_strand_id
1 'polypeptide(L)'
;MLGTLPREQVSEFLSGLLIGAEVASMRDYVTHQQVITLVAGTSLTARYQQAFQAMGCDVTAVAGDTAFQAGIRSIAHAVAN
;
A
#
# COMPACT_ATOMS: atom_id res chain seq x y z
N MET A 1 -24.61 13.11 -17.50
CA MET A 1 -23.58 12.29 -16.84
C MET A 1 -23.07 11.31 -17.89
N LEU A 2 -21.80 11.42 -18.31
CA LEU A 2 -21.21 10.52 -19.31
C LEU A 2 -21.32 9.08 -18.78
N GLY A 3 -22.20 8.28 -19.39
CA GLY A 3 -22.50 6.89 -19.01
C GLY A 3 -21.37 5.91 -19.34
N THR A 4 -20.12 6.31 -19.09
CA THR A 4 -18.91 5.57 -19.47
C THR A 4 -18.43 4.61 -18.38
N LEU A 5 -19.02 4.64 -17.19
CA LEU A 5 -18.66 3.75 -16.09
C LEU A 5 -19.91 3.03 -15.53
N PRO A 6 -19.97 1.68 -15.61
CA PRO A 6 -21.04 0.91 -15.00
C PRO A 6 -21.14 1.18 -13.50
N ARG A 7 -22.37 1.23 -12.96
CA ARG A 7 -22.60 1.55 -11.54
C ARG A 7 -21.93 0.56 -10.60
N GLU A 8 -21.80 -0.70 -10.99
CA GLU A 8 -21.11 -1.72 -10.18
C GLU A 8 -19.60 -1.45 -10.07
N GLN A 9 -19.02 -0.71 -11.03
CA GLN A 9 -17.57 -0.45 -11.10
C GLN A 9 -17.15 0.87 -10.47
N VAL A 10 -18.09 1.71 -10.02
CA VAL A 10 -17.79 3.04 -9.44
C VAL A 10 -16.88 2.92 -8.22
N SER A 11 -17.12 1.95 -7.35
CA SER A 11 -16.29 1.74 -6.14
C SER A 11 -14.85 1.37 -6.49
N GLU A 12 -14.68 0.43 -7.41
CA GLU A 12 -13.37 -0.05 -7.85
C GLU A 12 -12.58 1.04 -8.57
N PHE A 13 -13.25 1.77 -9.46
CA PHE A 13 -12.65 2.90 -10.16
C PHE A 13 -12.24 4.02 -9.19
N LEU A 14 -13.12 4.40 -8.26
CA LEU A 14 -12.82 5.43 -7.27
C LEU A 14 -11.67 5.00 -6.35
N SER A 15 -11.65 3.74 -5.92
CA SER A 15 -10.54 3.18 -5.14
C SER A 15 -9.22 3.30 -5.90
N GLY A 16 -9.18 2.89 -7.17
CA GLY A 16 -7.98 3.01 -8.01
C GLY A 16 -7.54 4.47 -8.21
N LEU A 17 -8.50 5.37 -8.44
CA LEU A 17 -8.22 6.80 -8.61
C LEU A 17 -7.58 7.42 -7.36
N LEU A 18 -8.14 7.13 -6.19
CA LEU A 18 -7.64 7.66 -4.92
C LEU A 18 -6.28 7.09 -4.55
N ILE A 19 -6.09 5.77 -4.68
CA ILE A 19 -4.78 5.13 -4.40
C ILE A 19 -3.72 5.66 -5.37
N GLY A 20 -4.05 5.80 -6.65
CA GLY A 20 -3.12 6.35 -7.65
C GLY A 20 -2.73 7.79 -7.35
N ALA A 21 -3.69 8.63 -6.95
CA ALA A 21 -3.42 10.02 -6.56
C ALA A 21 -2.53 10.11 -5.32
N GLU A 22 -2.78 9.26 -4.31
CA GLU A 22 -1.95 9.17 -3.11
C GLU A 22 -0.51 8.78 -3.44
N VAL A 23 -0.32 7.69 -4.19
CA VAL A 23 1.01 7.21 -4.59
C VAL A 23 1.75 8.27 -5.43
N ALA A 24 1.06 8.93 -6.36
CA ALA A 24 1.64 10.01 -7.15
C ALA A 24 2.10 11.20 -6.28
N SER A 25 1.37 11.53 -5.21
CA SER A 25 1.76 12.59 -4.26
C SER A 25 2.99 12.22 -3.43
N MET A 26 3.23 10.92 -3.23
CA MET A 26 4.40 10.42 -2.49
C MET A 26 5.70 10.48 -3.30
N ARG A 27 5.63 10.69 -4.62
CA ARG A 27 6.80 10.72 -5.52
C ARG A 27 7.91 11.66 -5.07
N ASP A 28 7.56 12.83 -4.56
CA ASP A 28 8.54 13.83 -4.16
C ASP A 28 9.24 13.46 -2.85
N TYR A 29 8.64 12.57 -2.05
CA TYR A 29 9.16 12.10 -0.77
C TYR A 29 9.92 10.79 -0.88
N VAL A 30 9.52 9.93 -1.82
CA VAL A 30 10.17 8.64 -2.08
C VAL A 30 11.36 8.88 -3.01
N THR A 31 12.55 8.87 -2.44
CA THR A 31 13.78 8.89 -3.26
C THR A 31 13.83 7.64 -4.14
N HIS A 32 14.26 7.79 -5.40
CA HIS A 32 14.28 6.73 -6.42
C HIS A 32 15.12 5.48 -6.05
N GLN A 33 15.83 5.49 -4.92
CA GLN A 33 16.69 4.40 -4.47
C GLN A 33 16.13 3.59 -3.29
N GLN A 34 14.98 3.97 -2.73
CA GLN A 34 14.38 3.24 -1.60
C GLN A 34 13.28 2.29 -2.06
N VAL A 35 13.42 1.02 -1.68
CA VAL A 35 12.34 0.03 -1.77
C VAL A 35 11.30 0.34 -0.70
N ILE A 36 10.05 0.52 -1.10
CA ILE A 36 8.96 0.85 -0.18
C ILE A 36 8.53 -0.43 0.54
N THR A 37 8.48 -0.40 1.87
CA THR A 37 7.87 -1.50 2.64
C THR A 37 6.38 -1.24 2.79
N LEU A 38 5.55 -2.06 2.17
CA LEU A 38 4.10 -1.97 2.24
C LEU A 38 3.57 -2.95 3.30
N VAL A 39 3.03 -2.42 4.39
CA VAL A 39 2.43 -3.21 5.47
C VAL A 39 0.91 -3.11 5.38
N ALA A 40 0.25 -4.14 4.86
CA ALA A 40 -1.20 -4.13 4.67
C ALA A 40 -1.80 -5.55 4.63
N GLY A 41 -3.13 -5.62 4.58
CA GLY A 41 -3.84 -6.84 4.21
C GLY A 41 -3.65 -7.18 2.73
N THR A 42 -3.91 -8.44 2.35
CA THR A 42 -3.61 -8.97 1.01
C THR A 42 -4.30 -8.21 -0.14
N SER A 43 -5.59 -7.89 0.00
CA SER A 43 -6.35 -7.15 -1.01
C SER A 43 -5.81 -5.74 -1.24
N LEU A 44 -5.49 -5.02 -0.16
CA LEU A 44 -4.95 -3.66 -0.25
C LEU A 44 -3.51 -3.65 -0.76
N THR A 45 -2.73 -4.65 -0.36
CA THR A 45 -1.35 -4.86 -0.82
C THR A 45 -1.30 -4.90 -2.34
N ALA A 46 -2.17 -5.69 -2.97
CA ALA A 46 -2.20 -5.81 -4.43
C ALA A 46 -2.49 -4.48 -5.13
N ARG A 47 -3.46 -3.68 -4.61
CA ARG A 47 -3.83 -2.39 -5.20
C ARG A 47 -2.69 -1.36 -5.11
N TYR A 48 -2.06 -1.25 -3.95
CA TYR A 48 -0.94 -0.32 -3.76
C TYR A 48 0.32 -0.77 -4.50
N GLN A 49 0.60 -2.08 -4.52
CA GLN A 49 1.72 -2.61 -5.29
C GLN A 49 1.55 -2.29 -6.77
N GLN A 50 0.35 -2.44 -7.33
CA GLN A 50 0.08 -2.05 -8.72
C GLN A 50 0.32 -0.55 -8.94
N ALA A 51 -0.12 0.32 -8.02
CA ALA A 51 0.06 1.76 -8.14
C ALA A 51 1.54 2.19 -8.07
N PHE A 52 2.33 1.61 -7.15
CA PHE A 52 3.76 1.88 -7.04
C PHE A 52 4.56 1.31 -8.22
N GLN A 53 4.19 0.14 -8.73
CA GLN A 53 4.79 -0.42 -9.94
C GLN A 53 4.53 0.48 -11.16
N ALA A 54 3.32 1.04 -11.29
CA ALA A 54 3.00 2.01 -12.34
C ALA A 54 3.83 3.32 -12.24
N MET A 55 4.34 3.62 -11.04
CA MET A 55 5.24 4.74 -10.77
C MET A 55 6.73 4.39 -10.97
N GLY A 56 7.06 3.12 -11.20
CA GLY A 56 8.44 2.63 -11.34
C GLY A 56 9.15 2.41 -9.99
N CYS A 57 8.41 2.24 -8.90
CA CYS A 57 8.97 1.99 -7.58
C CYS A 57 8.83 0.52 -7.18
N ASP A 58 9.90 -0.04 -6.62
CA ASP A 58 9.89 -1.37 -6.04
C ASP A 58 9.23 -1.35 -4.66
N VAL A 59 8.41 -2.36 -4.41
CA VAL A 59 7.67 -2.53 -3.16
C VAL A 59 7.94 -3.92 -2.60
N THR A 60 8.26 -3.97 -1.31
CA THR A 60 8.28 -5.21 -0.53
C THR A 60 7.04 -5.26 0.35
N ALA A 61 6.21 -6.29 0.16
CA ALA A 61 5.00 -6.47 0.96
C ALA A 61 5.31 -7.24 2.25
N VAL A 62 4.72 -6.78 3.36
CA VAL A 62 4.70 -7.48 4.64
C VAL A 62 3.26 -7.60 5.09
N ALA A 63 2.84 -8.82 5.44
CA ALA A 63 1.49 -9.05 5.96
C ALA A 63 1.30 -8.28 7.28
N GLY A 64 0.22 -7.52 7.38
CA GLY A 64 -0.09 -6.69 8.55
C GLY A 64 -0.08 -7.50 9.86
N ASP A 65 -0.69 -8.69 9.86
CA ASP A 65 -0.73 -9.55 11.05
C ASP A 65 0.66 -10.02 11.49
N THR A 66 1.52 -10.34 10.52
CA THR A 66 2.91 -10.73 10.79
C THR A 66 3.71 -9.57 11.36
N ALA A 67 3.58 -8.38 10.77
CA ALA A 67 4.22 -7.17 11.27
C ALA A 67 3.77 -6.84 12.70
N PHE A 68 2.47 -6.95 12.97
CA PHE A 68 1.90 -6.71 14.29
C PHE A 68 2.46 -7.67 15.34
N GLN A 69 2.42 -8.97 15.07
CA GLN A 69 2.95 -9.98 16.01
C GLN A 69 4.45 -9.82 16.25
N ALA A 70 5.22 -9.52 15.21
CA ALA A 70 6.66 -9.27 15.33
C ALA A 70 6.94 -8.04 16.22
N GLY A 71 6.16 -6.96 16.07
CA GLY A 71 6.27 -5.76 16.89
C GLY A 71 5.99 -6.03 18.38
N ILE A 72 4.87 -6.68 18.70
CA ILE A 72 4.52 -7.03 20.09
C ILE A 72 5.58 -7.93 20.71
N ARG A 73 6.07 -8.94 19.97
CA ARG A 73 7.13 -9.84 20.43
C ARG A 73 8.41 -9.07 20.74
N SER A 74 8.80 -8.12 19.89
CA SER A 74 9.99 -7.29 20.08
C SER A 74 9.92 -6.48 21.38
N ILE A 75 8.78 -5.84 21.64
CA ILE A 75 8.57 -5.05 22.87
C ILE A 75 8.58 -5.97 24.10
N ALA A 76 7.89 -7.12 24.04
CA ALA A 76 7.88 -8.06 25.15
C ALA A 76 9.29 -8.56 25.50
N HIS A 77 10.13 -8.84 24.49
CA HIS A 77 11.54 -9.18 24.72
C HIS A 77 12.34 -8.04 25.34
N ALA A 78 12.13 -6.80 24.88
CA ALA A 78 12.84 -5.64 25.41
C ALA A 78 12.45 -5.30 26.86
N VAL A 79 11.22 -5.63 27.29
CA VAL A 79 10.75 -5.42 28.66
C VAL A 79 11.16 -6.55 29.60
N ALA A 80 11.38 -7.76 29.07
CA ALA A 80 11.79 -8.93 29.85
C ALA A 80 13.31 -9.02 30.09
N ASN A 81 14.09 -8.08 29.57
CA ASN A 81 15.55 -8.05 29.62
C ASN A 81 16.05 -6.75 30.27
#